data_AF-A0A7C7RM98-F1
#
_entry.id   AF-A0A7C7RM98-F1
#
_cell.length_a   1.000
_cell.length_b   1.000
_cell.length_c   1.000
_cell.angle_alpha   90.00
_cell.angle_beta   90.00
_cell.angle_gamma   90.00
#
_symmetry.space_group_name_H-M   'P 1'
#
loop_
_entity.id
_entity.type
_entity.pdbx_description
1 polymer ?
#
loop_
_entity_poly.entity_id
_entity_poly.type
_entity_poly.pdbx_seq_one_letter_code
_entity_poly.pdbx_strand_id
1 'polypeptide(L)'
;MTSSKYIKVLLLITLMVGFLPKGEFSASANGAARAFTTLDLHPNIETIGVVVNGVDLPQSAELQYRRSDETTWHIGHPLMLIDEGGLAGSLFGLLPSTSYSIKVVDGATEISGEIKTQAENLQFLPSTVLHVDATAEPGGNGTTDAPFRSIQEGVNHATPGTQVLVADGIYHETIQFMRSGDAENWIQVKAEGNGAILDGAEVLSGDIWEKHSQSKIWSMEVDYFFRYFARDGQRFFNYANYANMLNDTGGEGWYLDSSTMKLYIRNQSKPAKYIWQMASQDIAFDINNQNWIWIEGFEMRFYNKRGVKAENASHIVIRKNKIHNVQVGVFVNWTDGEARGNDTRIEYNEIYDPPVNEWNWHDVKGSSMEGTGIVLRGHRGAIVRGNEIHNFFNGIYTGSSAQWQIRNPELAFDVDVYDNY
;
A
#
# COMPACT_ATOMS: atom_id res chain seq x y z
N MET A 1 -21.39 49.99 43.52
CA MET A 1 -19.93 49.91 43.75
C MET A 1 -19.42 49.02 42.63
N THR A 2 -18.55 49.38 41.69
CA THR A 2 -17.61 50.50 41.49
C THR A 2 -17.29 50.45 39.98
N SER A 3 -17.06 51.60 39.36
CA SER A 3 -16.71 51.79 37.94
C SER A 3 -15.42 52.61 37.87
N SER A 4 -14.75 52.58 36.70
CA SER A 4 -13.74 53.56 36.21
C SER A 4 -12.28 53.28 36.67
N LYS A 5 -11.20 53.41 35.87
CA LYS A 5 -10.94 53.91 34.50
C LYS A 5 -9.48 53.56 34.10
N TYR A 6 -9.23 53.64 32.80
CA TYR A 6 -7.95 53.61 32.07
C TYR A 6 -6.91 54.65 32.51
N ILE A 7 -5.61 54.31 32.36
CA ILE A 7 -4.52 55.27 32.10
C ILE A 7 -3.59 54.71 31.01
N LYS A 8 -3.44 55.48 29.94
CA LYS A 8 -2.45 55.31 28.85
C LYS A 8 -1.09 55.82 29.33
N VAL A 9 -0.02 55.07 29.09
CA VAL A 9 1.36 55.54 29.24
C VAL A 9 1.88 55.98 27.86
N LEU A 10 2.23 57.26 27.76
CA LEU A 10 2.90 57.89 26.63
C LEU A 10 4.36 58.10 27.06
N LEU A 11 5.33 57.50 26.38
CA LEU A 11 6.75 57.79 26.63
C LEU A 11 7.36 58.50 25.41
N LEU A 12 7.92 59.66 25.72
CA LEU A 12 8.56 60.64 24.84
C LEU A 12 9.79 60.04 24.14
N ILE A 13 9.85 60.17 22.80
CA ILE A 13 11.06 59.94 22.00
C ILE A 13 11.78 61.28 21.85
N THR A 14 13.03 61.37 22.29
CA THR A 14 13.89 62.52 22.06
C THR A 14 14.64 62.35 20.73
N LEU A 15 14.45 63.31 19.83
CA LEU A 15 15.06 63.42 18.51
C LEU A 15 16.53 63.85 18.64
N MET A 16 17.48 63.07 18.12
CA MET A 16 18.82 63.55 17.79
C MET A 16 18.98 63.54 16.27
N VAL A 17 19.13 64.73 15.69
CA VAL A 17 19.36 64.96 14.26
C VAL A 17 20.86 64.85 13.99
N GLY A 18 21.26 63.75 13.35
CA GLY A 18 22.58 63.60 12.72
C GLY A 18 22.40 63.62 11.20
N PHE A 19 22.97 64.63 10.54
CA PHE A 19 23.07 64.68 9.08
C PHE A 19 24.04 63.59 8.60
N LEU A 20 23.53 62.61 7.85
CA LEU A 20 24.34 61.67 7.07
C LEU A 20 24.19 62.02 5.58
N PRO A 21 25.29 62.07 4.80
CA PRO A 21 25.22 62.31 3.37
C PRO A 21 24.48 61.15 2.69
N LYS A 22 23.67 61.48 1.68
CA LYS A 22 23.02 60.51 0.79
C LYS A 22 24.08 59.72 0.03
N GLY A 23 24.51 58.60 0.59
CA GLY A 23 25.11 57.53 -0.19
C GLY A 23 24.00 56.88 -1.01
N GLU A 24 24.20 56.81 -2.32
CA GLU A 24 23.44 55.90 -3.17
C GLU A 24 23.65 54.48 -2.63
N PHE A 25 22.64 53.97 -1.92
CA PHE A 25 22.55 52.53 -1.70
C PHE A 25 22.24 51.91 -3.06
N SER A 26 23.27 51.48 -3.77
CA SER A 26 23.11 50.35 -4.67
C SER A 26 22.57 49.20 -3.83
N ALA A 27 21.30 48.84 -4.01
CA ALA A 27 20.82 47.56 -3.56
C ALA A 27 21.71 46.52 -4.27
N SER A 28 22.67 45.93 -3.55
CA SER A 28 23.21 44.65 -3.99
C SER A 28 22.04 43.69 -3.93
N ALA A 29 21.41 43.45 -5.07
CA ALA A 29 20.69 42.21 -5.27
C ALA A 29 21.76 41.11 -5.13
N ASN A 30 22.00 40.66 -3.90
CA ASN A 30 22.45 39.30 -3.67
C ASN A 30 21.23 38.40 -3.97
N GLY A 31 20.77 38.44 -5.22
CA GLY A 31 20.02 37.33 -5.77
C GLY A 31 21.03 36.20 -5.79
N ALA A 32 20.79 35.17 -4.98
CA ALA A 32 21.57 33.96 -5.07
C ALA A 32 21.62 33.56 -6.55
N ALA A 33 22.83 33.37 -7.09
CA ALA A 33 22.98 32.98 -8.48
C ALA A 33 22.20 31.69 -8.70
N ARG A 34 21.42 31.62 -9.80
CA ARG A 34 20.71 30.42 -10.20
C ARG A 34 21.67 29.23 -10.17
N ALA A 35 21.26 28.18 -9.48
CA ALA A 35 22.08 26.98 -9.35
C ALA A 35 21.20 25.75 -9.10
N PHE A 36 21.49 24.68 -9.85
CA PHE A 36 21.09 23.33 -9.45
C PHE A 36 21.93 22.91 -8.24
N THR A 37 21.30 22.31 -7.25
CA THR A 37 21.97 21.86 -6.01
C THR A 37 21.96 20.35 -5.87
N THR A 38 20.87 19.69 -6.26
CA THR A 38 20.71 18.22 -6.17
C THR A 38 20.01 17.68 -7.41
N LEU A 39 20.32 16.44 -7.75
CA LEU A 39 19.66 15.65 -8.80
C LEU A 39 19.28 14.33 -8.17
N ASP A 40 18.00 14.15 -7.89
CA ASP A 40 17.44 12.93 -7.34
C ASP A 40 16.88 12.08 -8.49
N LEU A 41 17.34 10.83 -8.54
CA LEU A 41 17.00 9.87 -9.60
C LEU A 41 16.30 8.66 -8.99
N HIS A 42 15.11 8.35 -9.48
CA HIS A 42 14.26 7.28 -8.96
C HIS A 42 14.04 6.21 -10.05
N PRO A 43 14.89 5.17 -10.11
CA PRO A 43 14.81 4.17 -11.17
C PRO A 43 13.67 3.18 -10.92
N ASN A 44 12.83 3.01 -11.94
CA ASN A 44 11.90 1.89 -12.07
C ASN A 44 12.45 0.90 -13.12
N ILE A 45 11.59 0.04 -13.68
CA ILE A 45 12.02 -0.99 -14.66
C ILE A 45 12.35 -0.37 -16.02
N GLU A 46 11.46 0.50 -16.52
CA GLU A 46 11.59 1.11 -17.86
C GLU A 46 11.45 2.65 -17.82
N THR A 47 11.37 3.20 -16.62
CA THR A 47 11.21 4.62 -16.36
C THR A 47 12.22 5.07 -15.29
N ILE A 48 12.56 6.37 -15.29
CA ILE A 48 13.34 6.99 -14.22
C ILE A 48 12.67 8.31 -13.88
N GLY A 49 12.23 8.47 -12.63
CA GLY A 49 11.84 9.76 -12.06
C GLY A 49 13.05 10.67 -11.89
N VAL A 50 12.91 11.95 -12.24
CA VAL A 50 14.00 12.93 -12.20
C VAL A 50 13.52 14.18 -11.49
N VAL A 51 14.17 14.52 -10.37
CA VAL A 51 13.92 15.74 -9.61
C VAL A 51 15.20 16.53 -9.47
N VAL A 52 15.14 17.83 -9.75
CA VAL A 52 16.25 18.76 -9.54
C VAL A 52 15.83 19.85 -8.57
N ASN A 53 16.51 19.93 -7.43
CA ASN A 53 16.35 21.06 -6.52
C ASN A 53 17.44 22.10 -6.75
N GLY A 54 17.17 23.33 -6.32
CA GLY A 54 18.11 24.43 -6.48
C GLY A 54 17.52 25.77 -6.09
N VAL A 55 18.21 26.83 -6.49
CA VAL A 55 17.83 28.22 -6.19
C VAL A 55 17.53 28.96 -7.49
N ASP A 56 16.45 29.75 -7.49
CA ASP A 56 15.98 30.54 -8.66
C ASP A 56 15.84 29.69 -9.94
N LEU A 57 15.25 28.50 -9.78
CA LEU A 57 15.05 27.54 -10.86
C LEU A 57 14.18 28.12 -11.98
N PRO A 58 14.49 27.79 -13.25
CA PRO A 58 13.65 28.20 -14.38
C PRO A 58 12.28 27.49 -14.35
N GLN A 59 11.35 27.92 -15.21
CA GLN A 59 10.06 27.24 -15.37
C GLN A 59 10.20 25.85 -16.00
N SER A 60 11.23 25.64 -16.81
CA SER A 60 11.59 24.34 -17.36
C SER A 60 13.09 24.21 -17.57
N ALA A 61 13.58 22.96 -17.62
CA ALA A 61 14.94 22.62 -18.00
C ALA A 61 14.96 21.41 -18.95
N GLU A 62 15.94 21.36 -19.83
CA GLU A 62 16.09 20.26 -20.79
C GLU A 62 16.68 19.03 -20.09
N LEU A 63 16.03 17.89 -20.28
CA LEU A 63 16.47 16.59 -19.79
C LEU A 63 17.13 15.83 -20.94
N GLN A 64 18.35 15.33 -20.70
CA GLN A 64 19.09 14.50 -21.63
C GLN A 64 19.49 13.18 -20.96
N TYR A 65 19.55 12.10 -21.73
CA TYR A 65 19.98 10.80 -21.24
C TYR A 65 20.71 10.01 -22.31
N ARG A 66 21.52 9.05 -21.89
CA ARG A 66 22.12 8.04 -22.77
C ARG A 66 22.42 6.77 -21.99
N ARG A 67 22.45 5.63 -22.67
CA ARG A 67 22.98 4.41 -22.05
C ARG A 67 24.48 4.58 -21.80
N SER A 68 25.01 3.94 -20.76
CA SER A 68 26.44 4.04 -20.44
C SER A 68 27.36 3.46 -21.53
N ASP A 69 26.83 2.63 -22.44
CA ASP A 69 27.52 2.10 -23.63
C ASP A 69 27.35 2.99 -24.88
N GLU A 70 26.63 4.11 -24.79
CA GLU A 70 26.38 5.04 -25.89
C GLU A 70 27.15 6.35 -25.74
N THR A 71 27.50 6.95 -26.89
CA THR A 71 28.10 8.29 -26.92
C THR A 71 27.08 9.39 -27.15
N THR A 72 26.01 9.08 -27.89
CA THR A 72 24.97 10.03 -28.30
C THR A 72 23.99 10.30 -27.17
N TRP A 73 23.72 11.57 -26.90
CA TRP A 73 22.67 11.99 -25.98
C TRP A 73 21.32 12.01 -26.67
N HIS A 74 20.31 11.44 -26.02
CA HIS A 74 18.91 11.52 -26.39
C HIS A 74 18.25 12.63 -25.56
N ILE A 75 17.24 13.28 -26.15
CA ILE A 75 16.44 14.30 -25.47
C ILE A 75 15.23 13.64 -24.83
N GLY A 76 15.06 13.82 -23.53
CA GLY A 76 13.88 13.41 -22.77
C GLY A 76 12.81 14.49 -22.75
N HIS A 77 11.67 14.21 -22.11
CA HIS A 77 10.68 15.25 -21.83
C HIS A 77 11.30 16.29 -20.88
N PRO A 78 11.14 17.60 -21.12
CA PRO A 78 11.71 18.62 -20.24
C PRO A 78 11.15 18.49 -18.82
N LEU A 79 11.98 18.86 -17.83
CA LEU A 79 11.53 18.99 -16.46
C LEU A 79 10.74 20.30 -16.29
N MET A 80 9.74 20.28 -15.42
CA MET A 80 8.88 21.43 -15.15
C MET A 80 8.96 21.83 -13.68
N LEU A 81 8.93 23.14 -13.40
CA LEU A 81 8.88 23.64 -12.02
C LEU A 81 7.55 23.27 -11.38
N ILE A 82 7.59 22.61 -10.22
CA ILE A 82 6.40 22.27 -9.42
C ILE A 82 6.13 23.32 -8.35
N ASP A 83 4.87 23.42 -7.90
CA ASP A 83 4.41 24.45 -6.95
C ASP A 83 5.16 24.39 -5.61
N GLU A 84 5.58 23.20 -5.20
CA GLU A 84 6.33 22.92 -3.98
C GLU A 84 7.82 23.29 -4.08
N GLY A 85 8.29 23.66 -5.27
CA GLY A 85 9.69 23.93 -5.58
C GLY A 85 10.40 22.72 -6.19
N GLY A 86 11.43 22.99 -6.99
CA GLY A 86 12.15 21.95 -7.75
C GLY A 86 11.59 21.73 -9.15
N LEU A 87 12.43 21.21 -10.03
CA LEU A 87 12.06 20.77 -11.38
C LEU A 87 11.82 19.26 -11.35
N ALA A 88 10.68 18.79 -11.86
CA ALA A 88 10.33 17.38 -11.89
C ALA A 88 9.93 16.88 -13.28
N GLY A 89 10.17 15.60 -13.55
CA GLY A 89 9.80 14.92 -14.79
C GLY A 89 10.27 13.46 -14.77
N SER A 90 10.11 12.76 -15.90
CA SER A 90 10.48 11.35 -16.00
C SER A 90 11.05 11.01 -17.38
N LEU A 91 11.94 10.02 -17.39
CA LEU A 91 12.35 9.29 -18.59
C LEU A 91 11.46 8.07 -18.79
N PHE A 92 11.17 7.73 -20.04
CA PHE A 92 10.31 6.61 -20.43
C PHE A 92 10.97 5.77 -21.53
N GLY A 93 10.51 4.52 -21.68
CA GLY A 93 10.97 3.63 -22.76
C GLY A 93 12.42 3.18 -22.61
N LEU A 94 12.88 3.09 -21.36
CA LEU A 94 14.23 2.64 -21.03
C LEU A 94 14.28 1.12 -20.98
N LEU A 95 15.48 0.56 -21.13
CA LEU A 95 15.70 -0.88 -21.00
C LEU A 95 15.83 -1.26 -19.52
N PRO A 96 15.28 -2.41 -19.08
CA PRO A 96 15.51 -2.94 -17.74
C PRO A 96 17.00 -3.23 -17.46
N SER A 97 17.39 -3.22 -16.18
CA SER A 97 18.77 -3.53 -15.73
C SER A 97 19.89 -2.77 -16.48
N THR A 98 19.61 -1.57 -16.97
CA THR A 98 20.51 -0.81 -17.85
C THR A 98 20.98 0.46 -17.17
N SER A 99 22.29 0.74 -17.25
CA SER A 99 22.87 1.96 -16.70
C SER A 99 22.70 3.13 -17.68
N TYR A 100 22.29 4.27 -17.15
CA TYR A 100 22.08 5.51 -17.87
C TYR A 100 22.86 6.65 -17.23
N SER A 101 23.52 7.46 -18.05
CA SER A 101 23.96 8.80 -17.66
C SER A 101 22.83 9.77 -17.97
N ILE A 102 22.47 10.61 -17.00
CA ILE A 102 21.38 11.59 -17.07
C ILE A 102 21.97 12.96 -16.84
N LYS A 103 21.45 13.94 -17.58
CA LYS A 103 21.91 15.32 -17.54
C LYS A 103 20.73 16.27 -17.66
N VAL A 104 20.73 17.31 -16.85
CA VAL A 104 19.74 18.40 -16.89
C VAL A 104 20.46 19.71 -17.16
N VAL A 105 19.97 20.48 -18.13
CA VAL A 105 20.53 21.77 -18.51
C VAL A 105 19.46 22.86 -18.64
N ASP A 106 19.72 24.06 -18.13
CA ASP A 106 18.88 25.24 -18.35
C ASP A 106 19.51 26.26 -19.33
N GLY A 107 20.59 25.85 -20.00
CA GLY A 107 21.38 26.67 -20.92
C GLY A 107 22.60 27.33 -20.28
N ALA A 108 22.55 27.66 -18.98
CA ALA A 108 23.68 28.27 -18.25
C ALA A 108 24.30 27.33 -17.21
N THR A 109 23.49 26.44 -16.65
CA THR A 109 23.84 25.49 -15.61
C THR A 109 23.57 24.06 -16.08
N GLU A 110 24.35 23.13 -15.53
CA GLU A 110 24.25 21.71 -15.83
C GLU A 110 24.40 20.92 -14.52
N ILE A 111 23.61 19.86 -14.38
CA ILE A 111 23.81 18.83 -13.36
C ILE A 111 23.64 17.46 -14.01
N SER A 112 24.48 16.50 -13.63
CA SER A 112 24.48 15.16 -14.19
C SER A 112 24.56 14.10 -13.09
N GLY A 113 24.06 12.91 -13.39
CA GLY A 113 24.10 11.75 -12.52
C GLY A 113 24.06 10.46 -13.33
N GLU A 114 24.33 9.34 -12.67
CA GLU A 114 24.21 8.01 -13.27
C GLU A 114 23.34 7.13 -12.40
N ILE A 115 22.49 6.32 -13.02
CA ILE A 115 21.62 5.39 -12.32
C ILE A 115 21.36 4.16 -13.19
N LYS A 116 20.98 3.05 -12.56
CA LYS A 116 20.62 1.81 -13.26
C LYS A 116 19.13 1.56 -13.06
N THR A 117 18.41 1.29 -14.15
CA THR A 117 17.02 0.82 -14.08
C THR A 117 16.93 -0.53 -13.37
N GLN A 118 15.78 -0.80 -12.75
CA GLN A 118 15.53 -2.05 -12.05
C GLN A 118 15.46 -3.24 -13.01
N ALA A 119 15.68 -4.44 -12.47
CA ALA A 119 15.46 -5.66 -13.22
C ALA A 119 13.96 -5.88 -13.48
N GLU A 120 13.62 -6.28 -14.70
CA GLU A 120 12.25 -6.68 -15.02
C GLU A 120 11.85 -7.88 -14.16
N ASN A 121 12.71 -8.89 -14.08
CA ASN A 121 12.52 -10.06 -13.24
C ASN A 121 13.53 -10.02 -12.10
N LEU A 122 13.04 -9.85 -10.88
CA LEU A 122 13.88 -10.00 -9.70
C LEU A 122 14.42 -11.42 -9.60
N GLN A 123 15.70 -11.54 -9.28
CA GLN A 123 16.37 -12.81 -8.99
C GLN A 123 16.69 -12.84 -7.51
N PHE A 124 16.44 -13.98 -6.88
CA PHE A 124 16.80 -14.22 -5.48
C PHE A 124 17.29 -15.66 -5.35
N LEU A 125 18.52 -15.80 -4.87
CA LEU A 125 19.12 -17.10 -4.55
C LEU A 125 19.21 -17.19 -3.02
N PRO A 126 18.38 -18.01 -2.36
CA PRO A 126 18.41 -18.09 -0.91
C PRO A 126 19.71 -18.71 -0.40
N SER A 127 20.24 -18.16 0.69
CA SER A 127 21.36 -18.75 1.43
C SER A 127 20.88 -19.85 2.39
N THR A 128 19.63 -19.77 2.82
CA THR A 128 18.97 -20.73 3.71
C THR A 128 17.54 -20.98 3.22
N VAL A 129 17.10 -22.24 3.25
CA VAL A 129 15.69 -22.60 3.00
C VAL A 129 15.12 -23.23 4.26
N LEU A 130 13.99 -22.71 4.73
CA LEU A 130 13.20 -23.24 5.83
C LEU A 130 11.90 -23.80 5.27
N HIS A 131 11.54 -25.02 5.65
CA HIS A 131 10.32 -25.69 5.20
C HIS A 131 9.19 -25.52 6.23
N VAL A 132 7.99 -25.27 5.73
CA VAL A 132 6.76 -25.18 6.51
C VAL A 132 5.72 -26.12 5.91
N ASP A 133 5.05 -26.90 6.75
CA ASP A 133 3.94 -27.79 6.37
C ASP A 133 2.87 -27.82 7.47
N ALA A 134 1.64 -27.44 7.14
CA ALA A 134 0.50 -27.41 8.06
C ALA A 134 0.21 -28.77 8.76
N THR A 135 0.62 -29.87 8.13
CA THR A 135 0.44 -31.25 8.61
C THR A 135 1.59 -31.76 9.47
N ALA A 136 2.68 -31.00 9.58
CA ALA A 136 3.84 -31.36 10.39
C ALA A 136 3.50 -31.43 11.88
N GLU A 137 4.23 -32.27 12.61
CA GLU A 137 4.17 -32.31 14.07
C GLU A 137 4.75 -31.01 14.68
N PRO A 138 4.22 -30.53 15.82
CA PRO A 138 4.78 -29.37 16.50
C PRO A 138 6.25 -29.57 16.92
N GLY A 139 7.04 -28.49 16.84
CA GLY A 139 8.43 -28.49 17.30
C GLY A 139 9.47 -28.94 16.26
N GLY A 140 9.11 -28.91 14.97
CA GLY A 140 10.07 -29.05 13.88
C GLY A 140 11.16 -27.96 13.91
N ASN A 141 12.20 -28.14 13.10
CA ASN A 141 13.35 -27.23 13.03
C ASN A 141 13.51 -26.55 11.67
N GLY A 142 12.50 -26.66 10.79
CA GLY A 142 12.48 -26.05 9.47
C GLY A 142 13.29 -26.80 8.41
N THR A 143 13.81 -27.99 8.71
CA THR A 143 14.42 -28.86 7.68
C THR A 143 13.35 -29.61 6.89
N THR A 144 13.70 -30.18 5.75
CA THR A 144 12.76 -31.01 4.96
C THR A 144 12.25 -32.23 5.74
N ASP A 145 13.07 -32.80 6.63
CA ASP A 145 12.70 -33.97 7.45
C ASP A 145 11.88 -33.60 8.71
N ALA A 146 11.97 -32.34 9.15
CA ALA A 146 11.26 -31.82 10.31
C ALA A 146 10.83 -30.35 10.06
N PRO A 147 9.89 -30.12 9.13
CA PRO A 147 9.42 -28.77 8.79
C PRO A 147 8.75 -28.11 9.99
N PHE A 148 8.73 -26.78 10.00
CA PHE A 148 7.88 -26.04 10.94
C PHE A 148 6.41 -26.27 10.59
N ARG A 149 5.54 -26.24 11.60
CA ARG A 149 4.10 -26.46 11.36
C ARG A 149 3.38 -25.22 10.85
N SER A 150 3.91 -24.04 11.18
CA SER A 150 3.25 -22.75 10.94
C SER A 150 4.14 -21.82 10.13
N ILE A 151 3.54 -20.98 9.30
CA ILE A 151 4.27 -20.00 8.50
C ILE A 151 4.95 -18.99 9.42
N GLN A 152 4.27 -18.56 10.49
CA GLN A 152 4.82 -17.62 11.45
C GLN A 152 6.08 -18.17 12.13
N GLU A 153 6.12 -19.47 12.44
CA GLU A 153 7.32 -20.10 13.01
C GLU A 153 8.51 -20.07 12.05
N GLY A 154 8.28 -20.33 10.75
CA GLY A 154 9.30 -20.18 9.72
C GLY A 154 9.80 -18.73 9.60
N VAL A 155 8.89 -17.76 9.59
CA VAL A 155 9.23 -16.32 9.53
C VAL A 155 9.99 -15.86 10.78
N ASN A 156 9.66 -16.38 11.97
CA ASN A 156 10.37 -16.05 13.20
C ASN A 156 11.85 -16.48 13.18
N HIS A 157 12.16 -17.56 12.46
CA HIS A 157 13.52 -18.08 12.30
C HIS A 157 14.25 -17.48 11.11
N ALA A 158 13.56 -16.81 10.19
CA ALA A 158 14.17 -16.21 9.02
C ALA A 158 15.15 -15.08 9.38
N THR A 159 16.22 -15.01 8.59
CA THR A 159 17.24 -13.94 8.57
C THR A 159 17.45 -13.47 7.12
N PRO A 160 18.14 -12.35 6.87
CA PRO A 160 18.46 -11.93 5.51
C PRO A 160 19.02 -13.08 4.65
N GLY A 161 18.47 -13.24 3.45
CA GLY A 161 18.79 -14.34 2.52
C GLY A 161 18.00 -15.64 2.74
N THR A 162 17.04 -15.68 3.67
CA THR A 162 16.22 -16.87 3.93
C THR A 162 15.02 -16.94 2.98
N GLN A 163 14.76 -18.13 2.43
CA GLN A 163 13.47 -18.51 1.86
C GLN A 163 12.70 -19.40 2.85
N VAL A 164 11.52 -18.97 3.26
CA VAL A 164 10.52 -19.81 3.93
C VAL A 164 9.65 -20.42 2.83
N LEU A 165 9.88 -21.70 2.54
CA LEU A 165 9.16 -22.48 1.53
C LEU A 165 7.98 -23.21 2.18
N VAL A 166 6.77 -22.88 1.76
CA VAL A 166 5.53 -23.30 2.40
C VAL A 166 4.81 -24.34 1.54
N ALA A 167 4.62 -25.54 2.09
CA ALA A 167 3.87 -26.61 1.44
C ALA A 167 2.38 -26.29 1.32
N ASP A 168 1.71 -26.96 0.38
CA ASP A 168 0.26 -26.85 0.20
C ASP A 168 -0.49 -27.23 1.48
N GLY A 169 -1.50 -26.45 1.84
CA GLY A 169 -2.22 -26.59 3.10
C GLY A 169 -3.03 -25.34 3.43
N ILE A 170 -3.92 -25.47 4.41
CA ILE A 170 -4.71 -24.33 4.92
C ILE A 170 -4.07 -23.85 6.23
N TYR A 171 -3.69 -22.58 6.26
CA TYR A 171 -3.02 -21.92 7.38
C TYR A 171 -3.94 -20.84 7.93
N HIS A 172 -4.36 -21.00 9.19
CA HIS A 172 -5.20 -20.02 9.89
C HIS A 172 -4.31 -19.08 10.72
N GLU A 173 -3.59 -18.19 10.04
CA GLU A 173 -2.56 -17.34 10.67
C GLU A 173 -2.60 -15.89 10.16
N THR A 174 -2.05 -14.99 10.96
CA THR A 174 -1.64 -13.63 10.58
C THR A 174 -0.13 -13.61 10.63
N ILE A 175 0.53 -13.33 9.51
CA ILE A 175 1.99 -13.40 9.41
C ILE A 175 2.60 -12.02 9.64
N GLN A 176 3.43 -11.92 10.68
CA GLN A 176 4.13 -10.72 11.08
C GLN A 176 5.63 -10.90 10.97
N PHE A 177 6.30 -9.91 10.38
CA PHE A 177 7.75 -9.91 10.22
C PHE A 177 8.41 -9.17 11.39
N MET A 178 9.33 -9.85 12.07
CA MET A 178 10.11 -9.28 13.17
C MET A 178 11.49 -8.77 12.73
N ARG A 179 11.90 -9.10 11.50
CA ARG A 179 13.21 -8.76 10.93
C ARG A 179 13.04 -8.32 9.49
N SER A 180 13.97 -7.49 9.05
CA SER A 180 14.13 -7.11 7.64
C SER A 180 15.08 -8.11 6.96
N GLY A 181 14.95 -8.23 5.65
CA GLY A 181 16.07 -8.66 4.82
C GLY A 181 17.07 -7.52 4.63
N ASP A 182 18.04 -7.73 3.74
CA ASP A 182 19.00 -6.72 3.32
C ASP A 182 19.01 -6.61 1.79
N ALA A 183 19.75 -5.62 1.27
CA ALA A 183 19.99 -5.48 -0.15
C ALA A 183 20.46 -6.81 -0.77
N GLU A 184 19.73 -7.27 -1.80
CA GLU A 184 19.92 -8.55 -2.50
C GLU A 184 19.68 -9.81 -1.64
N ASN A 185 19.48 -9.67 -0.32
CA ASN A 185 19.31 -10.75 0.65
C ASN A 185 17.94 -10.65 1.31
N TRP A 186 16.90 -10.79 0.50
CA TRP A 186 15.50 -10.76 0.92
C TRP A 186 15.19 -11.80 1.99
N ILE A 187 14.18 -11.51 2.83
CA ILE A 187 13.40 -12.56 3.46
C ILE A 187 12.25 -12.88 2.51
N GLN A 188 12.30 -14.05 1.88
CA GLN A 188 11.27 -14.51 0.98
C GLN A 188 10.37 -15.53 1.69
N VAL A 189 9.06 -15.31 1.63
CA VAL A 189 8.05 -16.28 2.00
C VAL A 189 7.36 -16.69 0.71
N LYS A 190 7.42 -17.99 0.38
CA LYS A 190 7.01 -18.49 -0.92
C LYS A 190 6.25 -19.80 -0.78
N ALA A 191 5.10 -19.90 -1.44
CA ALA A 191 4.41 -21.16 -1.62
C ALA A 191 5.23 -22.11 -2.53
N GLU A 192 5.36 -23.38 -2.12
CA GLU A 192 6.03 -24.41 -2.91
C GLU A 192 5.24 -24.76 -4.17
N GLY A 193 3.91 -24.84 -4.03
CA GLY A 193 2.94 -25.03 -5.09
C GLY A 193 1.94 -23.88 -5.18
N ASN A 194 0.70 -24.22 -5.58
CA ASN A 194 -0.40 -23.26 -5.70
C ASN A 194 -1.49 -23.51 -4.63
N GLY A 195 -1.23 -24.35 -3.63
CA GLY A 195 -2.20 -24.79 -2.62
C GLY A 195 -1.91 -24.31 -1.20
N ALA A 196 -0.96 -23.40 -0.98
CA ALA A 196 -0.74 -22.75 0.31
C ALA A 196 -1.76 -21.62 0.50
N ILE A 197 -2.79 -21.88 1.30
CA ILE A 197 -3.94 -20.99 1.51
C ILE A 197 -3.88 -20.41 2.92
N LEU A 198 -3.78 -19.09 3.02
CA LEU A 198 -4.04 -18.36 4.25
C LEU A 198 -5.54 -18.05 4.36
N ASP A 199 -6.20 -18.66 5.34
CA ASP A 199 -7.66 -18.55 5.53
C ASP A 199 -7.98 -17.86 6.86
N GLY A 200 -8.51 -16.64 6.76
CA GLY A 200 -8.83 -15.79 7.88
C GLY A 200 -10.17 -16.08 8.57
N ALA A 201 -10.93 -17.08 8.12
CA ALA A 201 -12.29 -17.34 8.61
C ALA A 201 -12.46 -18.62 9.44
N GLU A 202 -13.44 -18.55 10.34
CA GLU A 202 -14.13 -19.72 10.86
C GLU A 202 -15.23 -20.15 9.87
N VAL A 203 -15.36 -21.46 9.66
CA VAL A 203 -16.39 -22.04 8.78
C VAL A 203 -17.58 -22.52 9.60
N LEU A 204 -18.75 -21.95 9.33
CA LEU A 204 -20.00 -22.29 10.00
C LEU A 204 -20.95 -23.01 9.04
N SER A 205 -21.59 -24.08 9.50
CA SER A 205 -22.55 -24.86 8.70
C SER A 205 -23.57 -25.59 9.57
N GLY A 206 -24.65 -26.09 8.96
CA GLY A 206 -25.69 -26.84 9.65
C GLY A 206 -26.81 -25.99 10.27
N ASP A 207 -27.59 -26.59 11.17
CA ASP A 207 -28.78 -25.97 11.77
C ASP A 207 -28.42 -25.15 13.03
N ILE A 208 -27.60 -24.11 12.81
CA ILE A 208 -27.07 -23.21 13.85
C ILE A 208 -27.86 -21.90 14.00
N TRP A 209 -28.94 -21.75 13.24
CA TRP A 209 -29.64 -20.48 13.06
C TRP A 209 -31.03 -20.50 13.71
N GLU A 210 -31.28 -19.57 14.61
CA GLU A 210 -32.60 -19.36 15.20
C GLU A 210 -33.49 -18.55 14.26
N LYS A 211 -34.73 -19.02 14.05
CA LYS A 211 -35.70 -18.29 13.23
C LYS A 211 -36.18 -17.04 13.94
N HIS A 212 -36.11 -15.90 13.27
CA HIS A 212 -36.66 -14.64 13.77
C HIS A 212 -38.19 -14.58 13.54
N SER A 213 -38.87 -13.67 14.25
CA SER A 213 -40.32 -13.48 14.15
C SER A 213 -40.76 -12.99 12.76
N GLN A 214 -39.93 -12.19 12.09
CA GLN A 214 -40.13 -11.81 10.70
C GLN A 214 -39.63 -12.90 9.74
N SER A 215 -40.37 -13.11 8.66
CA SER A 215 -40.01 -14.06 7.62
C SER A 215 -38.65 -13.74 7.00
N LYS A 216 -37.93 -14.79 6.58
CA LYS A 216 -36.61 -14.69 5.92
C LYS A 216 -35.52 -14.04 6.75
N ILE A 217 -35.66 -14.03 8.08
CA ILE A 217 -34.63 -13.56 9.00
C ILE A 217 -34.30 -14.69 9.98
N TRP A 218 -33.00 -14.83 10.23
CA TRP A 218 -32.48 -15.71 11.25
C TRP A 218 -31.40 -15.00 12.04
N SER A 219 -31.08 -15.54 13.21
CA SER A 219 -30.02 -15.02 14.05
C SER A 219 -29.28 -16.12 14.77
N MET A 220 -28.08 -15.80 15.23
CA MET A 220 -27.33 -16.58 16.21
C MET A 220 -26.49 -15.63 17.07
N GLU A 221 -26.03 -16.12 18.21
CA GLU A 221 -25.01 -15.42 19.00
C GLU A 221 -23.62 -15.73 18.42
N VAL A 222 -22.71 -14.77 18.50
CA VAL A 222 -21.31 -14.92 18.08
C VAL A 222 -20.38 -14.45 19.21
N ASP A 223 -19.19 -15.02 19.30
CA ASP A 223 -18.29 -14.77 20.44
C ASP A 223 -17.33 -13.60 20.22
N TYR A 224 -17.22 -13.09 18.99
CA TYR A 224 -16.28 -12.03 18.63
C TYR A 224 -16.78 -11.13 17.52
N PHE A 225 -16.24 -9.91 17.49
CA PHE A 225 -16.57 -8.92 16.47
C PHE A 225 -15.82 -9.20 15.17
N PHE A 226 -16.53 -9.08 14.05
CA PHE A 226 -15.99 -9.24 12.71
C PHE A 226 -16.57 -8.19 11.75
N ARG A 227 -15.92 -8.03 10.60
CA ARG A 227 -16.23 -7.06 9.54
C ARG A 227 -16.47 -7.71 8.18
N TYR A 228 -16.03 -8.95 8.01
CA TYR A 228 -16.21 -9.69 6.76
C TYR A 228 -16.97 -10.99 7.02
N PHE A 229 -18.00 -11.21 6.21
CA PHE A 229 -18.84 -12.39 6.27
C PHE A 229 -19.19 -12.82 4.85
N ALA A 230 -19.03 -14.10 4.57
CA ALA A 230 -19.34 -14.69 3.27
C ALA A 230 -20.30 -15.87 3.40
N ARG A 231 -20.98 -16.15 2.29
CA ARG A 231 -21.89 -17.28 2.09
C ARG A 231 -21.47 -17.99 0.81
N ASP A 232 -21.15 -19.27 0.92
CA ASP A 232 -20.62 -20.11 -0.17
C ASP A 232 -19.41 -19.46 -0.89
N GLY A 233 -18.54 -18.80 -0.12
CA GLY A 233 -17.34 -18.13 -0.64
C GLY A 233 -17.59 -16.81 -1.35
N GLN A 234 -18.81 -16.29 -1.33
CA GLN A 234 -19.17 -14.97 -1.87
C GLN A 234 -19.39 -13.99 -0.73
N ARG A 235 -18.91 -12.75 -0.87
CA ARG A 235 -19.14 -11.69 0.13
C ARG A 235 -20.64 -11.53 0.35
N PHE A 236 -21.06 -11.53 1.61
CA PHE A 236 -22.46 -11.32 1.95
C PHE A 236 -22.68 -9.85 2.30
N PHE A 237 -23.72 -9.24 1.72
CA PHE A 237 -23.97 -7.81 1.84
C PHE A 237 -24.17 -7.42 3.31
N ASN A 238 -23.42 -6.45 3.82
CA ASN A 238 -23.58 -5.94 5.18
C ASN A 238 -24.54 -4.75 5.17
N TYR A 239 -25.67 -4.88 5.84
CA TYR A 239 -26.57 -3.77 6.05
C TYR A 239 -25.98 -2.83 7.10
N ALA A 240 -26.00 -1.52 6.81
CA ALA A 240 -25.48 -0.49 7.72
C ALA A 240 -26.19 -0.48 9.09
N ASN A 241 -27.45 -0.89 9.15
CA ASN A 241 -28.21 -1.00 10.38
C ASN A 241 -29.32 -2.06 10.29
N TYR A 242 -29.81 -2.50 11.45
CA TYR A 242 -30.86 -3.50 11.58
C TYR A 242 -32.15 -3.13 10.83
N ALA A 243 -32.58 -1.87 10.93
CA ALA A 243 -33.83 -1.42 10.31
C ALA A 243 -33.79 -1.52 8.77
N ASN A 244 -32.66 -1.17 8.15
CA ASN A 244 -32.46 -1.32 6.71
C ASN A 244 -32.60 -2.80 6.29
N MET A 245 -32.00 -3.72 7.04
CA MET A 245 -32.16 -5.16 6.79
C MET A 245 -33.62 -5.60 6.93
N LEU A 246 -34.33 -5.15 7.98
CA LEU A 246 -35.75 -5.49 8.17
C LEU A 246 -36.62 -5.01 7.02
N ASN A 247 -36.35 -3.82 6.48
CA ASN A 247 -37.16 -3.18 5.43
C ASN A 247 -36.85 -3.71 4.02
N ASP A 248 -35.65 -4.24 3.76
CA ASP A 248 -35.29 -4.79 2.47
C ASP A 248 -35.82 -6.23 2.30
N THR A 249 -37.10 -6.37 1.92
CA THR A 249 -37.74 -7.69 1.78
C THR A 249 -37.27 -8.51 0.57
N GLY A 250 -36.54 -7.88 -0.36
CA GLY A 250 -36.04 -8.50 -1.60
C GLY A 250 -34.57 -8.90 -1.54
N GLY A 251 -33.75 -8.18 -0.77
CA GLY A 251 -32.32 -8.44 -0.66
C GLY A 251 -31.95 -9.60 0.26
N GLU A 252 -30.66 -9.87 0.32
CA GLU A 252 -30.02 -10.82 1.22
C GLU A 252 -28.75 -10.17 1.78
N GLY A 253 -28.46 -10.45 3.05
CA GLY A 253 -27.32 -9.85 3.70
C GLY A 253 -27.33 -10.08 5.20
N TRP A 254 -26.46 -9.39 5.92
CA TRP A 254 -26.27 -9.57 7.35
C TRP A 254 -26.13 -8.24 8.07
N TYR A 255 -26.39 -8.29 9.37
CA TYR A 255 -26.15 -7.21 10.30
C TYR A 255 -25.69 -7.81 11.64
N LEU A 256 -24.59 -7.27 12.19
CA LEU A 256 -24.12 -7.62 13.53
C LEU A 256 -24.52 -6.51 14.49
N ASP A 257 -25.34 -6.84 15.49
CA ASP A 257 -25.49 -5.98 16.65
C ASP A 257 -24.28 -6.17 17.58
N SER A 258 -23.26 -5.32 17.42
CA SER A 258 -22.03 -5.38 18.21
C SER A 258 -22.22 -5.13 19.71
N SER A 259 -23.38 -4.60 20.14
CA SER A 259 -23.66 -4.38 21.57
C SER A 259 -24.13 -5.64 22.28
N THR A 260 -24.80 -6.54 21.54
CA THR A 260 -25.31 -7.82 22.04
C THR A 260 -24.60 -9.03 21.46
N MET A 261 -23.67 -8.81 20.52
CA MET A 261 -22.99 -9.84 19.74
C MET A 261 -23.96 -10.81 19.05
N LYS A 262 -25.10 -10.29 18.61
CA LYS A 262 -26.11 -11.05 17.87
C LYS A 262 -25.98 -10.80 16.38
N LEU A 263 -25.64 -11.85 15.63
CA LEU A 263 -25.60 -11.83 14.18
C LEU A 263 -27.00 -12.11 13.64
N TYR A 264 -27.49 -11.22 12.79
CA TYR A 264 -28.70 -11.41 12.02
C TYR A 264 -28.36 -11.59 10.54
N ILE A 265 -29.09 -12.49 9.88
CA ILE A 265 -29.05 -12.65 8.44
C ILE A 265 -30.44 -12.55 7.85
N ARG A 266 -30.53 -11.93 6.67
CA ARG A 266 -31.65 -12.05 5.75
C ARG A 266 -31.25 -12.99 4.62
N ASN A 267 -32.04 -14.05 4.42
CA ASN A 267 -31.78 -15.06 3.39
C ASN A 267 -33.10 -15.53 2.75
N GLN A 268 -33.14 -15.75 1.44
CA GLN A 268 -34.34 -16.19 0.74
C GLN A 268 -34.66 -17.65 1.06
N SER A 269 -33.64 -18.45 1.38
CA SER A 269 -33.77 -19.87 1.74
C SER A 269 -33.31 -20.15 3.16
N LYS A 270 -33.63 -21.36 3.66
CA LYS A 270 -33.15 -21.82 4.98
C LYS A 270 -31.61 -21.75 5.03
N PRO A 271 -31.02 -21.12 6.07
CA PRO A 271 -29.59 -20.85 6.12
C PRO A 271 -28.73 -22.09 6.34
N ALA A 272 -29.31 -23.18 6.87
CA ALA A 272 -28.63 -24.47 7.06
C ALA A 272 -28.18 -25.15 5.76
N LYS A 273 -28.57 -24.63 4.58
CA LYS A 273 -28.14 -25.12 3.27
C LYS A 273 -26.79 -24.58 2.82
N TYR A 274 -26.31 -23.52 3.46
CA TYR A 274 -25.16 -22.74 3.04
C TYR A 274 -23.97 -22.99 3.95
N ILE A 275 -22.78 -22.77 3.41
CA ILE A 275 -21.55 -22.65 4.17
C ILE A 275 -21.30 -21.17 4.41
N TRP A 276 -20.97 -20.81 5.64
CA TRP A 276 -20.70 -19.43 6.02
C TRP A 276 -19.23 -19.29 6.42
N GLN A 277 -18.60 -18.20 6.00
CA GLN A 277 -17.24 -17.85 6.38
C GLN A 277 -17.28 -16.58 7.22
N MET A 278 -16.92 -16.71 8.49
CA MET A 278 -16.89 -15.62 9.46
C MET A 278 -15.45 -15.26 9.78
N ALA A 279 -14.99 -14.11 9.28
CA ALA A 279 -13.60 -13.70 9.43
C ALA A 279 -13.23 -13.53 10.92
N SER A 280 -12.27 -14.33 11.39
CA SER A 280 -11.71 -14.28 12.74
C SER A 280 -10.39 -13.49 12.80
N GLN A 281 -9.78 -13.23 11.65
CA GLN A 281 -8.49 -12.55 11.53
C GLN A 281 -8.58 -11.29 10.68
N ASP A 282 -7.66 -10.35 10.91
CA ASP A 282 -7.68 -9.03 10.27
C ASP A 282 -6.88 -8.97 8.97
N ILE A 283 -5.70 -9.59 8.92
CA ILE A 283 -4.71 -9.43 7.84
C ILE A 283 -3.99 -10.77 7.60
N ALA A 284 -3.73 -11.16 6.35
CA ALA A 284 -2.93 -12.35 6.05
C ALA A 284 -1.43 -12.11 6.27
N PHE A 285 -0.85 -11.13 5.58
CA PHE A 285 0.54 -10.69 5.78
C PHE A 285 0.59 -9.24 6.26
N ASP A 286 1.15 -9.02 7.44
CA ASP A 286 1.19 -7.74 8.14
C ASP A 286 2.66 -7.27 8.33
N ILE A 287 3.17 -6.55 7.34
CA ILE A 287 4.52 -6.00 7.31
C ILE A 287 4.48 -4.60 7.93
N ASN A 288 5.13 -4.41 9.08
CA ASN A 288 5.22 -3.12 9.75
C ASN A 288 6.68 -2.78 10.06
N ASN A 289 7.19 -1.70 9.46
CA ASN A 289 8.56 -1.21 9.65
C ASN A 289 9.67 -2.22 9.29
N GLN A 290 9.37 -3.24 8.50
CA GLN A 290 10.36 -4.19 7.98
C GLN A 290 10.57 -3.99 6.49
N ASN A 291 11.80 -4.18 6.05
CA ASN A 291 12.23 -3.95 4.68
C ASN A 291 12.72 -5.24 4.03
N TRP A 292 12.85 -5.22 2.70
CA TRP A 292 13.39 -6.34 1.92
C TRP A 292 12.61 -7.65 2.14
N ILE A 293 11.29 -7.55 2.03
CA ILE A 293 10.34 -8.66 2.20
C ILE A 293 9.74 -9.04 0.85
N TRP A 294 9.70 -10.35 0.55
CA TRP A 294 9.12 -10.90 -0.67
C TRP A 294 8.06 -11.94 -0.33
N ILE A 295 6.82 -11.75 -0.81
CA ILE A 295 5.69 -12.68 -0.65
C ILE A 295 5.25 -13.19 -2.03
N GLU A 296 5.26 -14.51 -2.24
CA GLU A 296 4.92 -15.11 -3.54
C GLU A 296 4.12 -16.42 -3.46
N GLY A 297 3.09 -16.53 -4.31
CA GLY A 297 2.42 -17.81 -4.61
C GLY A 297 1.26 -18.20 -3.70
N PHE A 298 0.83 -17.35 -2.78
CA PHE A 298 -0.21 -17.70 -1.80
C PHE A 298 -1.63 -17.40 -2.29
N GLU A 299 -2.59 -18.21 -1.87
CA GLU A 299 -3.99 -17.79 -1.79
C GLU A 299 -4.24 -17.14 -0.41
N MET A 300 -4.92 -16.00 -0.36
CA MET A 300 -5.24 -15.27 0.86
C MET A 300 -6.71 -14.89 0.86
N ARG A 301 -7.49 -15.36 1.86
CA ARG A 301 -8.94 -15.19 1.84
C ARG A 301 -9.63 -15.01 3.18
N PHE A 302 -10.79 -14.35 3.13
CA PHE A 302 -11.73 -14.18 4.25
C PHE A 302 -11.14 -13.49 5.50
N TYR A 303 -10.29 -12.48 5.28
CA TYR A 303 -9.80 -11.60 6.35
C TYR A 303 -10.70 -10.38 6.51
N ASN A 304 -10.85 -9.90 7.76
CA ASN A 304 -11.69 -8.76 8.10
C ASN A 304 -11.28 -7.46 7.41
N LYS A 305 -10.00 -7.31 7.03
CA LYS A 305 -9.47 -6.07 6.48
C LYS A 305 -8.68 -6.29 5.20
N ARG A 306 -7.57 -7.06 5.25
CA ARG A 306 -6.56 -7.03 4.18
C ARG A 306 -5.98 -8.39 3.82
N GLY A 307 -5.59 -8.57 2.56
CA GLY A 307 -4.66 -9.64 2.18
C GLY A 307 -3.25 -9.30 2.67
N VAL A 308 -2.61 -8.32 2.03
CA VAL A 308 -1.26 -7.85 2.41
C VAL A 308 -1.30 -6.40 2.88
N LYS A 309 -0.70 -6.12 4.02
CA LYS A 309 -0.44 -4.77 4.53
C LYS A 309 1.07 -4.53 4.61
N ALA A 310 1.54 -3.43 4.01
CA ALA A 310 2.90 -2.93 4.16
C ALA A 310 2.87 -1.49 4.67
N GLU A 311 3.27 -1.28 5.92
CA GLU A 311 3.25 0.03 6.56
C GLU A 311 4.66 0.45 7.00
N ASN A 312 5.08 1.63 6.54
CA ASN A 312 6.42 2.18 6.79
C ASN A 312 7.55 1.20 6.42
N ALA A 313 7.34 0.45 5.35
CA ALA A 313 8.18 -0.64 4.86
C ALA A 313 8.72 -0.28 3.47
N SER A 314 9.99 -0.59 3.22
CA SER A 314 10.67 -0.34 1.94
C SER A 314 11.18 -1.63 1.32
N HIS A 315 11.34 -1.65 0.00
CA HIS A 315 11.77 -2.83 -0.76
C HIS A 315 10.84 -4.01 -0.47
N ILE A 316 9.63 -3.93 -1.00
CA ILE A 316 8.58 -4.93 -0.77
C ILE A 316 8.16 -5.55 -2.10
N VAL A 317 8.09 -6.87 -2.17
CA VAL A 317 7.65 -7.61 -3.36
C VAL A 317 6.43 -8.44 -2.99
N ILE A 318 5.33 -8.22 -3.69
CA ILE A 318 4.07 -8.96 -3.54
C ILE A 318 3.69 -9.45 -4.93
N ARG A 319 3.90 -10.74 -5.20
CA ARG A 319 3.69 -11.24 -6.56
C ARG A 319 3.08 -12.62 -6.68
N LYS A 320 2.35 -12.86 -7.77
CA LYS A 320 1.75 -14.17 -8.08
C LYS A 320 0.89 -14.73 -6.95
N ASN A 321 0.24 -13.85 -6.19
CA ASN A 321 -0.69 -14.25 -5.15
C ASN A 321 -2.11 -14.17 -5.69
N LYS A 322 -2.99 -14.96 -5.10
CA LYS A 322 -4.43 -14.89 -5.28
C LYS A 322 -5.05 -14.32 -4.02
N ILE A 323 -5.46 -13.05 -4.04
CA ILE A 323 -5.92 -12.32 -2.86
C ILE A 323 -7.39 -12.00 -3.02
N HIS A 324 -8.26 -12.65 -2.26
CA HIS A 324 -9.69 -12.50 -2.50
C HIS A 324 -10.56 -12.56 -1.26
N ASN A 325 -11.82 -12.16 -1.42
CA ASN A 325 -12.78 -12.09 -0.32
C ASN A 325 -12.23 -11.32 0.90
N VAL A 326 -11.67 -10.13 0.63
CA VAL A 326 -11.12 -9.19 1.60
C VAL A 326 -11.53 -7.78 1.20
N GLN A 327 -11.69 -6.87 2.17
CA GLN A 327 -12.09 -5.50 1.84
C GLN A 327 -11.00 -4.74 1.06
N VAL A 328 -9.73 -5.00 1.35
CA VAL A 328 -8.60 -4.45 0.60
C VAL A 328 -7.62 -5.55 0.25
N GLY A 329 -7.26 -5.70 -1.03
CA GLY A 329 -6.32 -6.73 -1.45
C GLY A 329 -4.91 -6.46 -0.92
N VAL A 330 -4.29 -5.40 -1.43
CA VAL A 330 -2.97 -4.91 -1.00
C VAL A 330 -3.08 -3.48 -0.49
N PHE A 331 -2.51 -3.23 0.69
CA PHE A 331 -2.47 -1.91 1.30
C PHE A 331 -1.02 -1.53 1.62
N VAL A 332 -0.50 -0.54 0.90
CA VAL A 332 0.79 0.07 1.17
C VAL A 332 0.55 1.44 1.77
N ASN A 333 1.21 1.76 2.87
CA ASN A 333 1.06 3.05 3.54
C ASN A 333 2.39 3.53 4.13
N TRP A 334 2.59 4.84 4.05
CA TRP A 334 3.74 5.53 4.62
C TRP A 334 3.24 6.74 5.43
N THR A 335 3.69 6.80 6.67
CA THR A 335 3.33 7.84 7.66
C THR A 335 4.55 8.36 8.44
N ASP A 336 5.73 7.81 8.17
CA ASP A 336 6.99 8.09 8.86
C ASP A 336 7.92 8.96 7.98
N GLY A 337 9.21 9.06 8.30
CA GLY A 337 10.17 9.87 7.55
C GLY A 337 10.48 9.37 6.12
N GLU A 338 11.10 10.25 5.32
CA GLU A 338 11.39 10.10 3.88
C GLU A 338 12.25 8.86 3.50
N ALA A 339 12.92 8.23 4.47
CA ALA A 339 13.73 7.03 4.23
C ALA A 339 12.91 5.72 4.15
N ARG A 340 11.58 5.78 4.32
CA ARG A 340 10.70 4.61 4.42
C ARG A 340 9.58 4.64 3.39
N GLY A 341 8.90 3.51 3.19
CA GLY A 341 7.77 3.42 2.27
C GLY A 341 8.17 3.37 0.80
N ASN A 342 9.44 3.10 0.50
CA ASN A 342 10.00 3.17 -0.84
C ASN A 342 10.00 1.81 -1.53
N ASP A 343 10.01 1.80 -2.87
CA ASP A 343 10.35 0.62 -3.67
C ASP A 343 9.45 -0.59 -3.40
N THR A 344 8.15 -0.45 -3.68
CA THR A 344 7.20 -1.57 -3.59
C THR A 344 6.82 -2.08 -4.98
N ARG A 345 6.93 -3.39 -5.21
CA ARG A 345 6.50 -4.07 -6.43
C ARG A 345 5.30 -4.96 -6.15
N ILE A 346 4.18 -4.66 -6.79
CA ILE A 346 2.94 -5.45 -6.73
C ILE A 346 2.67 -6.00 -8.13
N GLU A 347 2.95 -7.28 -8.33
CA GLU A 347 3.05 -7.84 -9.68
C GLU A 347 2.35 -9.18 -9.87
N TYR A 348 1.63 -9.33 -10.98
CA TYR A 348 1.08 -10.64 -11.38
C TYR A 348 0.16 -11.29 -10.34
N ASN A 349 -0.53 -10.51 -9.51
CA ASN A 349 -1.50 -11.01 -8.56
C ASN A 349 -2.90 -11.06 -9.19
N GLU A 350 -3.72 -12.02 -8.78
CA GLU A 350 -5.17 -12.02 -9.01
C GLU A 350 -5.83 -11.49 -7.73
N ILE A 351 -6.60 -10.40 -7.82
CA ILE A 351 -7.16 -9.72 -6.65
C ILE A 351 -8.65 -9.44 -6.85
N TYR A 352 -9.53 -10.07 -6.06
CA TYR A 352 -10.98 -9.94 -6.28
C TYR A 352 -11.88 -10.10 -5.03
N ASP A 353 -13.06 -9.48 -5.03
CA ASP A 353 -14.02 -9.56 -3.90
C ASP A 353 -15.47 -9.76 -4.37
N PRO A 354 -15.81 -10.95 -4.88
CA PRO A 354 -17.10 -11.17 -5.51
C PRO A 354 -18.20 -11.27 -4.43
N PRO A 355 -19.42 -10.80 -4.70
CA PRO A 355 -19.92 -10.28 -5.97
C PRO A 355 -20.08 -8.74 -5.96
N VAL A 356 -19.14 -7.98 -5.39
CA VAL A 356 -19.32 -6.52 -5.14
C VAL A 356 -19.77 -5.72 -6.37
N ASN A 357 -19.35 -6.13 -7.58
CA ASN A 357 -19.73 -5.55 -8.87
C ASN A 357 -21.20 -5.80 -9.28
N GLU A 358 -21.92 -6.71 -8.63
CA GLU A 358 -23.32 -7.02 -8.91
C GLU A 358 -24.28 -6.17 -8.06
N TRP A 359 -23.78 -5.54 -7.00
CA TRP A 359 -24.58 -4.67 -6.13
C TRP A 359 -24.77 -3.29 -6.73
N ASN A 360 -25.85 -2.61 -6.33
CA ASN A 360 -26.11 -1.24 -6.76
C ASN A 360 -24.99 -0.33 -6.25
N TRP A 361 -24.45 0.49 -7.15
CA TRP A 361 -23.38 1.44 -6.85
C TRP A 361 -23.68 2.30 -5.60
N HIS A 362 -24.93 2.76 -5.42
CA HIS A 362 -25.32 3.61 -4.28
C HIS A 362 -25.31 2.87 -2.94
N ASP A 363 -25.49 1.55 -2.95
CA ASP A 363 -25.46 0.73 -1.74
C ASP A 363 -24.02 0.38 -1.33
N VAL A 364 -23.10 0.39 -2.32
CA VAL A 364 -21.69 0.13 -2.10
C VAL A 364 -20.92 1.40 -1.76
N LYS A 365 -21.11 2.49 -2.50
CA LYS A 365 -20.34 3.74 -2.31
C LYS A 365 -20.52 4.30 -0.90
N GLY A 366 -19.40 4.52 -0.21
CA GLY A 366 -19.36 5.11 1.13
C GLY A 366 -19.83 4.18 2.24
N SER A 367 -20.07 2.91 1.94
CA SER A 367 -20.48 1.89 2.93
C SER A 367 -19.33 0.95 3.28
N SER A 368 -19.57 0.01 4.20
CA SER A 368 -18.63 -1.07 4.50
C SER A 368 -18.39 -2.01 3.31
N MET A 369 -19.25 -1.98 2.30
CA MET A 369 -19.09 -2.77 1.07
C MET A 369 -18.08 -2.15 0.10
N GLU A 370 -17.73 -0.87 0.24
CA GLU A 370 -16.68 -0.25 -0.59
C GLU A 370 -15.33 -0.87 -0.24
N GLY A 371 -14.84 -1.72 -1.16
CA GLY A 371 -13.50 -2.31 -1.13
C GLY A 371 -12.61 -1.74 -2.23
N THR A 372 -11.31 -1.96 -2.09
CA THR A 372 -10.30 -1.52 -3.05
C THR A 372 -9.30 -2.63 -3.32
N GLY A 373 -9.02 -2.95 -4.58
CA GLY A 373 -8.03 -3.97 -4.94
C GLY A 373 -6.64 -3.63 -4.39
N ILE A 374 -6.11 -2.45 -4.75
CA ILE A 374 -4.81 -1.97 -4.29
C ILE A 374 -4.92 -0.53 -3.80
N VAL A 375 -4.52 -0.29 -2.55
CA VAL A 375 -4.27 1.05 -2.00
C VAL A 375 -2.77 1.27 -1.94
N LEU A 376 -2.27 2.21 -2.73
CA LEU A 376 -0.86 2.51 -2.86
C LEU A 376 -0.57 3.92 -2.32
N ARG A 377 -0.22 3.96 -1.03
CA ARG A 377 0.14 5.17 -0.27
C ARG A 377 1.57 5.08 0.26
N GLY A 378 2.46 4.46 -0.51
CA GLY A 378 3.89 4.48 -0.24
C GLY A 378 4.49 5.87 -0.42
N HIS A 379 5.79 5.99 -0.19
CA HIS A 379 6.57 7.19 -0.44
C HIS A 379 6.97 7.26 -1.92
N ARG A 380 8.08 6.61 -2.33
CA ARG A 380 8.61 6.68 -3.70
C ARG A 380 8.75 5.32 -4.40
N GLY A 381 8.72 5.31 -5.74
CA GLY A 381 9.26 4.21 -6.55
C GLY A 381 8.44 2.92 -6.57
N ALA A 382 7.11 3.04 -6.45
CA ALA A 382 6.25 1.85 -6.49
C ALA A 382 5.89 1.45 -7.92
N ILE A 383 5.90 0.14 -8.19
CA ILE A 383 5.54 -0.46 -9.48
C ILE A 383 4.36 -1.39 -9.26
N VAL A 384 3.27 -1.19 -10.00
CA VAL A 384 2.08 -2.04 -10.00
C VAL A 384 1.78 -2.49 -11.42
N ARG A 385 2.03 -3.77 -11.72
CA ARG A 385 1.88 -4.27 -13.09
C ARG A 385 1.47 -5.73 -13.21
N GLY A 386 0.82 -6.08 -14.31
CA GLY A 386 0.46 -7.46 -14.63
C GLY A 386 -0.59 -8.07 -13.71
N ASN A 387 -1.24 -7.28 -12.85
CA ASN A 387 -2.26 -7.79 -11.93
C ASN A 387 -3.62 -7.90 -12.62
N GLU A 388 -4.42 -8.90 -12.23
CA GLU A 388 -5.83 -9.02 -12.61
C GLU A 388 -6.68 -8.58 -11.41
N ILE A 389 -7.43 -7.48 -11.55
CA ILE A 389 -8.19 -6.88 -10.45
C ILE A 389 -9.65 -6.74 -10.84
N HIS A 390 -10.49 -7.57 -10.24
CA HIS A 390 -11.91 -7.65 -10.62
C HIS A 390 -12.83 -7.76 -9.41
N ASN A 391 -14.13 -7.55 -9.62
CA ASN A 391 -15.15 -7.59 -8.56
C ASN A 391 -14.83 -6.72 -7.32
N PHE A 392 -14.14 -5.59 -7.49
CA PHE A 392 -14.00 -4.56 -6.45
C PHE A 392 -14.76 -3.30 -6.83
N PHE A 393 -15.05 -2.46 -5.83
CA PHE A 393 -15.60 -1.13 -6.10
C PHE A 393 -14.53 -0.18 -6.67
N ASN A 394 -13.33 -0.17 -6.07
CA ASN A 394 -12.18 0.58 -6.56
C ASN A 394 -11.07 -0.39 -7.03
N GLY A 395 -10.43 -0.09 -8.16
CA GLY A 395 -9.27 -0.86 -8.66
C GLY A 395 -7.99 -0.53 -7.89
N ILE A 396 -7.15 0.30 -8.51
CA ILE A 396 -5.90 0.81 -7.92
C ILE A 396 -6.10 2.26 -7.51
N TYR A 397 -5.80 2.58 -6.26
CA TYR A 397 -5.92 3.93 -5.71
C TYR A 397 -4.57 4.41 -5.18
N THR A 398 -4.09 5.54 -5.70
CA THR A 398 -2.88 6.25 -5.25
C THR A 398 -3.25 7.58 -4.58
N GLY A 399 -2.44 8.03 -3.62
CA GLY A 399 -2.64 9.30 -2.91
C GLY A 399 -3.48 9.19 -1.62
N SER A 400 -3.83 10.33 -1.00
CA SER A 400 -4.55 10.36 0.29
C SER A 400 -5.78 11.25 0.24
N SER A 401 -6.85 10.78 0.89
CA SER A 401 -8.05 11.55 1.16
C SER A 401 -7.99 12.30 2.50
N ALA A 402 -6.91 12.12 3.28
CA ALA A 402 -6.71 12.86 4.51
C ALA A 402 -6.34 14.32 4.19
N GLN A 403 -7.08 15.27 4.77
CA GLN A 403 -6.97 16.69 4.45
C GLN A 403 -5.53 17.24 4.59
N TRP A 404 -4.76 16.74 5.54
CA TRP A 404 -3.37 17.13 5.80
C TRP A 404 -2.34 16.45 4.89
N GLN A 405 -2.72 15.44 4.10
CA GLN A 405 -1.83 14.72 3.18
C GLN A 405 -2.21 14.92 1.70
N ILE A 406 -3.34 15.56 1.40
CA ILE A 406 -3.83 15.73 0.01
C ILE A 406 -2.88 16.58 -0.87
N ARG A 407 -1.98 17.35 -0.25
CA ARG A 407 -0.94 18.14 -0.91
C ARG A 407 0.46 17.67 -0.53
N ASN A 408 0.61 16.43 -0.05
CA ASN A 408 1.93 15.89 0.22
C ASN A 408 2.51 15.40 -1.12
N PRO A 409 3.47 16.12 -1.74
CA PRO A 409 4.04 15.73 -3.03
C PRO A 409 4.80 14.41 -2.93
N GLU A 410 5.20 14.00 -1.72
CA GLU A 410 5.98 12.79 -1.50
C GLU A 410 5.11 11.53 -1.38
N LEU A 411 3.79 11.68 -1.25
CA LEU A 411 2.91 10.53 -1.14
C LEU A 411 2.65 9.92 -2.52
N ALA A 412 3.01 8.65 -2.67
CA ALA A 412 2.88 7.90 -3.91
C ALA A 412 3.58 8.63 -5.07
N PHE A 413 4.79 9.14 -4.78
CA PHE A 413 5.66 9.81 -5.72
C PHE A 413 6.41 8.78 -6.59
N ASP A 414 6.67 9.09 -7.86
CA ASP A 414 7.28 8.15 -8.82
C ASP A 414 6.63 6.76 -8.84
N VAL A 415 5.32 6.74 -9.10
CA VAL A 415 4.52 5.52 -9.19
C VAL A 415 4.33 5.10 -10.65
N ASP A 416 4.65 3.84 -10.94
CA ASP A 416 4.51 3.25 -12.27
C ASP A 416 3.39 2.19 -12.26
N VAL A 417 2.28 2.47 -12.95
CA VAL A 417 1.08 1.61 -12.98
C VAL A 417 0.72 1.32 -14.42
N TYR A 418 0.93 0.09 -14.87
CA TYR A 418 0.72 -0.33 -16.26
C TYR A 418 0.40 -1.82 -16.36
N ASP A 419 -0.21 -2.26 -17.47
CA ASP A 419 -0.55 -3.67 -17.74
C ASP A 419 -1.33 -4.37 -16.62
N ASN A 420 -2.23 -3.67 -15.94
CA ASN A 420 -3.20 -4.28 -15.02
C ASN A 420 -4.55 -4.41 -15.73
N TYR A 421 -5.28 -5.51 -15.46
CA TYR A 421 -6.50 -5.91 -16.17
C TYR A 421 -7.73 -5.86 -15.28
#